data_AF-A0AAE0RMN4-F1
#
_entry.id   AF-A0AAE0RMN4-F1
#
_cell.length_a   1.000
_cell.length_b   1.000
_cell.length_c   1.000
_cell.angle_alpha   90.00
_cell.angle_beta   90.00
_cell.angle_gamma   90.00
#
_symmetry.space_group_name_H-M   'P 1'
#
loop_
_entity.id
_entity.type
_entity.pdbx_description
1 polymer ?
#
loop_
_entity_poly.entity_id
_entity_poly.type
_entity_poly.pdbx_seq_one_letter_code
_entity_poly.pdbx_strand_id
1 'polypeptide(L)'
;MQLLPIKQENLQFFRYNGSLTTPPCTEAVIWTIFTDPVSISEKQLQELRDLHHIPKPSIPVTYGTTETNYRPVQRLNGRQVLKNFQILQLSAGSGTISTGTMLSVVIGISFLVTRNH
;
A
#
# COMPACT_ATOMS: atom_id res chain seq x y z
N MET A 1 17.89 15.32 -13.04
CA MET A 1 17.04 14.67 -12.03
C MET A 1 16.38 13.47 -12.68
N GLN A 2 16.46 12.29 -12.04
CA GLN A 2 15.81 11.06 -12.49
C GLN A 2 14.46 10.95 -11.76
N LEU A 3 13.35 10.89 -12.51
CA LEU A 3 11.99 10.91 -11.94
C LEU A 3 11.35 9.52 -11.87
N LEU A 4 12.01 8.50 -12.41
CA LEU A 4 11.61 7.11 -12.30
C LEU A 4 12.42 6.41 -11.21
N PRO A 5 11.88 5.35 -10.59
CA PRO A 5 12.62 4.56 -9.61
C PRO A 5 13.95 4.06 -10.20
N ILE A 6 14.98 4.07 -9.36
CA ILE A 6 16.37 3.82 -9.79
C ILE A 6 16.56 2.38 -10.27
N LYS A 7 15.80 1.43 -9.73
CA LYS A 7 15.77 0.03 -10.17
C LYS A 7 14.92 -0.12 -11.43
N GLN A 8 15.48 0.25 -12.58
CA GLN A 8 14.79 0.12 -13.86
C GLN A 8 14.67 -1.34 -14.32
N GLU A 9 15.60 -2.20 -13.91
CA GLU A 9 15.50 -3.64 -14.09
C GLU A 9 14.56 -4.22 -13.02
N ASN A 10 13.33 -4.54 -13.42
CA ASN A 10 12.24 -5.05 -12.57
C ASN A 10 11.46 -4.01 -11.77
N LEU A 11 11.00 -2.94 -12.43
CA LEU A 11 10.02 -2.02 -11.85
C LEU A 11 8.78 -2.79 -11.40
N GLN A 12 8.54 -2.81 -10.10
CA GLN A 12 7.34 -3.38 -9.52
C GLN A 12 6.24 -2.31 -9.46
N PHE A 13 5.03 -2.65 -9.89
CA PHE A 13 3.90 -1.73 -9.97
C PHE A 13 2.55 -2.42 -9.82
N PHE A 14 1.57 -1.61 -9.46
CA PHE A 14 0.14 -1.93 -9.54
C PHE A 14 -0.50 -1.24 -10.73
N ARG A 15 -1.52 -1.87 -11.32
CA ARG A 15 -2.27 -1.30 -12.45
C ARG A 15 -3.79 -1.46 -12.27
N TYR A 16 -4.55 -0.38 -12.46
CA TYR A 16 -6.01 -0.40 -12.30
C TYR A 16 -6.72 0.70 -13.09
N ASN A 17 -7.99 0.49 -13.44
CA ASN A 17 -8.86 1.51 -14.04
C ASN A 17 -9.38 2.47 -12.96
N GLY A 18 -9.28 3.77 -13.21
CA GLY A 18 -9.71 4.79 -12.26
C GLY A 18 -10.05 6.12 -12.94
N SER A 19 -10.06 7.16 -12.13
CA SER A 19 -10.45 8.50 -12.55
C SER A 19 -9.30 9.49 -12.49
N LEU A 20 -9.53 10.67 -13.05
CA LEU A 20 -8.79 11.87 -12.67
C LEU A 20 -8.92 12.13 -11.16
N THR A 21 -7.86 12.64 -10.54
CA THR A 21 -7.85 13.07 -9.12
C THR A 21 -8.23 14.54 -8.96
N THR A 22 -8.45 15.24 -10.06
CA THR A 22 -8.94 16.62 -10.14
C THR A 22 -10.26 16.65 -10.90
N PRO A 23 -11.13 17.66 -10.64
CA PRO A 23 -12.32 17.89 -11.46
C PRO A 23 -11.97 17.93 -12.96
N PRO A 24 -12.79 17.31 -13.83
CA PRO A 24 -14.13 16.77 -13.59
C PRO A 24 -14.19 15.33 -13.02
N CYS A 25 -13.08 14.76 -12.55
CA CYS A 25 -13.03 13.42 -11.94
C CYS A 25 -13.49 12.28 -12.86
N THR A 26 -13.35 12.44 -14.18
CA THR A 26 -13.78 11.45 -15.19
C THR A 26 -13.03 10.12 -15.06
N GLU A 27 -13.74 9.01 -15.20
CA GLU A 27 -13.22 7.63 -15.18
C GLU A 27 -12.58 7.22 -16.52
N ALA A 28 -11.51 7.92 -16.91
CA ALA A 28 -10.82 7.71 -18.19
C ALA A 28 -9.33 7.34 -18.02
N VAL A 29 -8.89 6.97 -16.80
CA VAL A 29 -7.47 6.78 -16.49
C VAL A 29 -7.17 5.32 -16.21
N ILE A 30 -6.10 4.79 -16.81
CA ILE A 30 -5.50 3.53 -16.39
C ILE A 30 -4.25 3.85 -15.59
N TRP A 31 -4.34 3.73 -14.27
CA TRP A 31 -3.26 4.04 -13.35
C TRP A 31 -2.19 2.95 -13.36
N THR A 32 -0.92 3.36 -13.40
CA THR A 32 0.24 2.52 -13.08
C THR A 32 0.97 3.16 -11.91
N ILE A 33 1.05 2.46 -10.77
CA ILE A 33 1.65 2.96 -9.53
C ILE A 33 2.87 2.10 -9.20
N PHE A 34 4.07 2.66 -9.27
CA PHE A 34 5.30 1.96 -8.86
C PHE A 34 5.34 1.76 -7.35
N THR A 35 5.85 0.62 -6.91
CA THR A 35 6.00 0.30 -5.48
C THR A 35 7.23 0.96 -4.87
N ASP A 36 8.28 1.14 -5.66
CA ASP A 36 9.52 1.76 -5.22
C ASP A 36 9.39 3.29 -5.33
N PRO A 37 9.52 4.04 -4.23
CA PRO A 37 9.44 5.50 -4.26
C PRO A 37 10.71 6.12 -4.85
N VAL A 38 10.57 7.35 -5.35
CA VAL A 38 11.71 8.21 -5.72
C VAL A 38 12.00 9.15 -4.56
N SER A 39 13.21 9.09 -4.02
CA SER A 39 13.63 9.96 -2.93
C SER A 39 13.93 11.37 -3.43
N ILE A 40 13.52 12.36 -2.66
CA ILE A 40 13.88 13.78 -2.83
C ILE A 40 14.59 14.28 -1.56
N SER A 41 15.39 15.33 -1.68
CA SER A 41 16.00 15.98 -0.52
C SER A 41 14.99 16.83 0.26
N GLU A 42 15.25 17.06 1.54
CA GLU A 42 14.39 17.92 2.38
C GLU A 42 14.29 19.34 1.82
N LYS A 43 15.39 19.87 1.27
CA LYS A 43 15.40 21.19 0.64
C LYS A 43 14.40 21.27 -0.53
N GLN A 44 14.39 20.27 -1.40
CA GLN A 44 13.45 20.21 -2.53
C GLN A 44 12.00 20.08 -2.05
N LEU A 45 11.77 19.30 -0.99
CA LEU A 45 10.45 19.15 -0.40
C LEU A 45 9.95 20.47 0.19
N GLN A 46 10.83 21.24 0.84
CA GLN A 46 10.48 22.56 1.37
C GLN A 46 10.15 23.55 0.25
N GLU A 47 10.96 23.61 -0.81
CA GLU A 47 10.68 24.45 -1.99
C GLU A 47 9.31 24.14 -2.61
N LEU A 48 8.92 22.86 -2.67
CA LEU A 48 7.59 22.46 -3.15
C LEU A 48 6.47 22.94 -2.23
N ARG A 49 6.64 22.86 -0.90
CA ARG A 49 5.65 23.35 0.07
C ARG A 49 5.48 24.86 -0.02
N ASP A 50 6.57 25.59 -0.20
CA ASP A 50 6.55 27.05 -0.27
C ASP A 50 5.79 27.55 -1.52
N LEU A 51 5.86 26.84 -2.64
CA LEU A 51 5.07 27.16 -3.86
C LEU A 51 3.55 27.09 -3.64
N HIS A 52 3.08 26.27 -2.70
CA HIS A 52 1.65 26.15 -2.41
C HIS A 52 1.07 27.34 -1.63
N HIS A 53 1.92 28.21 -1.07
CA HIS A 53 1.53 29.31 -0.20
C HIS A 53 1.30 30.64 -0.93
N ILE A 54 1.19 30.66 -2.26
CA ILE A 54 0.94 31.92 -2.99
C ILE A 54 -0.45 32.46 -2.62
N PRO A 55 -0.55 33.60 -1.90
CA PRO A 55 -1.84 34.18 -1.54
C PRO A 55 -2.56 34.61 -2.80
N LYS A 56 -3.79 34.12 -3.02
CA LYS A 56 -4.64 34.65 -4.10
C LYS A 56 -5.19 35.99 -3.62
N PRO A 57 -4.83 37.13 -4.25
CA PRO A 57 -5.16 38.46 -3.73
C PRO A 57 -6.66 38.81 -3.78
N SER A 58 -7.53 37.95 -4.32
CA SER A 58 -8.94 38.26 -4.62
C SER A 58 -9.97 37.29 -4.06
N ILE A 59 -9.60 36.30 -3.24
CA ILE A 59 -10.56 35.36 -2.64
C ILE A 59 -10.51 35.48 -1.11
N PRO A 60 -11.59 35.92 -0.44
CA PRO A 60 -11.69 35.85 1.01
C PRO A 60 -11.47 34.40 1.44
N VAL A 61 -10.49 34.19 2.32
CA VAL A 61 -10.17 32.87 2.89
C VAL A 61 -11.32 32.46 3.81
N THR A 62 -12.39 31.92 3.22
CA THR A 62 -13.58 31.43 3.94
C THR A 62 -13.80 29.93 3.71
N TYR A 63 -12.92 29.27 2.95
CA TYR A 63 -12.91 27.81 2.81
C TYR A 63 -11.55 27.26 3.19
N GLY A 64 -11.51 26.62 4.37
CA GLY A 64 -10.52 25.64 4.82
C GLY A 64 -9.10 25.79 4.28
N THR A 65 -8.23 26.41 5.09
CA THR A 65 -6.77 26.36 4.97
C THR A 65 -6.23 24.96 5.26
N THR A 66 -6.71 23.93 4.58
CA THR A 66 -6.09 22.61 4.62
C THR A 66 -5.06 22.56 3.49
N GLU A 67 -3.81 22.73 3.92
CA GLU A 67 -2.54 22.87 3.19
C GLU A 67 -2.15 21.64 2.32
N THR A 68 -3.10 21.08 1.57
CA THR A 68 -2.91 19.79 0.89
C THR A 68 -3.52 19.76 -0.51
N ASN A 69 -2.70 19.47 -1.52
CA ASN A 69 -3.08 19.40 -2.94
C ASN A 69 -3.36 17.97 -3.42
N TYR A 70 -3.90 17.11 -2.55
CA TYR A 70 -4.23 15.72 -2.90
C TYR A 70 -5.71 15.44 -2.71
N ARG A 71 -6.23 14.50 -3.51
CA ARG A 71 -7.58 13.97 -3.36
C ARG A 71 -7.59 12.87 -2.29
N PRO A 72 -8.57 12.84 -1.38
CA PRO A 72 -8.71 11.75 -0.41
C PRO A 72 -8.82 10.37 -1.07
N VAL A 73 -8.35 9.32 -0.38
CA VAL A 73 -8.47 7.94 -0.84
C VAL A 73 -9.94 7.59 -1.09
N GLN A 74 -10.21 6.95 -2.22
CA GLN A 74 -11.55 6.55 -2.64
C GLN A 74 -11.74 5.04 -2.45
N ARG A 75 -12.99 4.63 -2.27
CA ARG A 75 -13.35 3.21 -2.15
C ARG A 75 -12.94 2.41 -3.40
N LEU A 76 -12.56 1.15 -3.21
CA LEU A 76 -12.14 0.30 -4.33
C LEU A 76 -13.31 -0.12 -5.23
N ASN A 77 -14.54 -0.22 -4.70
CA ASN A 77 -15.76 -0.55 -5.44
C ASN A 77 -15.64 -1.81 -6.32
N GLY A 78 -14.94 -2.85 -5.83
CA GLY A 78 -14.78 -4.11 -6.56
C GLY A 78 -13.84 -4.04 -7.77
N ARG A 79 -13.16 -2.92 -8.00
CA ARG A 79 -12.19 -2.79 -9.11
C ARG A 79 -11.04 -3.78 -8.94
N GLN A 80 -10.64 -4.40 -10.03
CA GLN A 80 -9.47 -5.27 -10.08
C GLN A 80 -8.19 -4.44 -10.08
N VAL A 81 -7.24 -4.82 -9.23
CA VAL A 81 -5.90 -4.24 -9.17
C VAL A 81 -4.90 -5.31 -9.56
N LEU A 82 -4.25 -5.11 -10.69
CA LEU A 82 -3.21 -5.99 -11.20
C LEU A 82 -1.87 -5.63 -10.57
N LYS A 83 -0.97 -6.60 -10.44
CA LYS A 83 0.42 -6.42 -10.01
C LYS A 83 1.34 -7.19 -10.94
N ASN A 84 2.56 -6.72 -11.14
CA ASN A 84 3.55 -7.42 -11.98
C ASN A 84 4.60 -8.21 -11.19
N PHE A 85 4.46 -8.32 -9.87
CA PHE A 85 5.42 -9.00 -9.01
C PHE A 85 4.77 -10.09 -8.15
N GLN A 86 5.56 -11.13 -7.88
CA GLN A 86 5.17 -12.21 -6.98
C GLN A 86 5.50 -11.81 -5.53
N ILE A 87 4.57 -12.09 -4.62
CA ILE A 87 4.89 -12.10 -3.19
C ILE A 87 5.62 -13.42 -2.99
N LEU A 88 6.86 -13.39 -2.49
CA LEU A 88 7.55 -14.61 -2.10
C LEU A 88 6.67 -15.35 -1.09
N GLN A 89 6.03 -16.44 -1.53
CA GLN A 89 5.33 -17.31 -0.61
C GLN A 89 6.42 -18.05 0.16
N LEU A 90 6.60 -17.70 1.44
CA LEU A 90 7.19 -18.63 2.38
C LEU A 90 6.30 -19.86 2.34
N SER A 91 6.73 -20.93 1.67
CA SER A 91 6.03 -22.19 1.71
C SER A 91 6.01 -22.63 3.16
N ALA A 92 4.91 -22.37 3.87
CA ALA A 92 4.61 -23.08 5.10
C ALA A 92 4.62 -24.55 4.69
N GLY A 93 5.65 -25.29 5.13
CA GLY A 93 5.79 -26.69 4.80
C GLY A 93 4.46 -27.37 5.10
N SER A 94 3.82 -27.93 4.07
CA SER A 94 2.63 -28.74 4.22
C SER A 94 3.04 -30.05 4.89
N GLY A 95 3.31 -29.99 6.19
CA GLY A 95 3.47 -31.16 7.03
C GLY A 95 2.11 -31.82 7.16
N THR A 96 1.92 -32.96 6.51
CA THR A 96 0.76 -33.83 6.77
C THR A 96 0.84 -34.27 8.22
N ILE A 97 -0.01 -33.71 9.08
CA ILE A 97 -0.18 -34.21 10.45
C ILE A 97 -0.90 -35.55 10.33
N SER A 98 -0.14 -36.64 10.43
CA SER A 98 -0.69 -37.99 10.51
C SER A 98 -1.60 -38.09 11.74
N THR A 99 -2.71 -38.81 11.63
CA THR A 99 -3.60 -39.12 12.77
C THR A 99 -2.85 -39.73 13.95
N GLY A 100 -1.75 -40.45 13.68
CA GLY A 100 -0.87 -41.01 14.71
C GLY A 100 -0.15 -39.96 15.57
N THR A 101 0.22 -38.79 15.03
CA THR A 101 0.84 -37.71 15.81
C THR A 101 -0.14 -36.93 16.66
N MET A 102 -1.44 -36.92 16.32
CA MET A 102 -2.46 -36.30 17.18
C MET A 102 -2.76 -37.15 18.42
N LEU A 103 -2.77 -38.47 18.28
CA LEU A 103 -3.06 -39.37 19.41
C LEU A 103 -1.95 -39.33 20.48
N SER A 104 -0.68 -39.26 20.07
CA SER A 104 0.45 -39.20 21.01
C SER A 104 0.49 -37.90 21.82
N VAL A 105 0.11 -36.77 21.23
CA VAL A 105 0.05 -35.47 21.93
C VAL A 105 -1.06 -35.49 22.99
N VAL A 106 -2.24 -36.01 22.66
CA VAL A 106 -3.37 -36.08 23.61
C VAL A 106 -3.07 -37.01 24.79
N ILE A 107 -2.46 -38.16 24.52
CA ILE A 107 -2.06 -39.11 25.57
C ILE A 107 -0.98 -38.48 26.46
N GLY A 108 0.02 -37.82 25.88
CA GLY A 108 1.09 -37.17 26.64
C GLY A 108 0.59 -36.06 27.57
N ILE A 109 -0.34 -35.22 27.10
CA ILE A 109 -0.96 -34.17 27.93
C ILE A 109 -1.81 -34.79 29.05
N SER A 110 -2.54 -35.86 28.77
CA SER A 110 -3.37 -36.56 29.77
C SER A 110 -2.52 -37.17 30.89
N PHE A 111 -1.37 -37.78 30.55
CA PHE A 111 -0.43 -38.28 31.54
C PHE A 111 0.21 -37.17 32.38
N LEU A 112 0.55 -36.03 31.76
CA LEU A 112 1.11 -34.88 32.49
C LEU A 112 0.11 -34.26 33.47
N VAL A 113 -1.17 -34.21 33.12
CA VAL A 113 -2.23 -33.71 34.02
C VAL A 113 -2.49 -34.69 35.17
N THR A 114 -2.45 -36.00 34.90
CA THR A 114 -2.74 -37.02 35.93
C THR A 114 -1.59 -37.18 36.93
N ARG A 115 -0.34 -36.85 36.54
CA ARG A 115 0.84 -36.95 37.43
C ARG A 115 1.01 -35.77 38.40
N ASN A 116 0.17 -34.75 38.28
CA ASN A 116 0.18 -33.55 39.14
C ASN A 116 -0.99 -33.53 40.16
N HIS A 117 -1.64 -34.67 40.37
CA HIS A 117 -2.57 -34.95 41.46
C HIS A 117 -2.09 -36.18 42.25
#